data_AF-A0AAD5XDE2-F1
#
_entry.id   AF-A0AAD5XDE2-F1
#
_cell.length_a   1.000
_cell.length_b   1.000
_cell.length_c   1.000
_cell.angle_alpha   90.00
_cell.angle_beta   90.00
_cell.angle_gamma   90.00
#
_symmetry.space_group_name_H-M   'P 1'
#
loop_
_entity.id
_entity.type
_entity.pdbx_description
1 polymer ?
#
loop_
_entity_poly.entity_id
_entity_poly.type
_entity_poly.pdbx_seq_one_letter_code
_entity_poly.pdbx_strand_id
1 'polypeptide(L)'
;MSNNPHPLVAVMNHETKGKILVTTESVKKGSEVLREKPLMLICDSTSNSTNNWIPQPNSLSAIDPFMWNAFAQFSHLFEDEQKQFGECFCDVHCPKADAIRSICSSNTHTLDDSSVELLVRVAMVMEFNAKYVSDDLGFGLFPCSCKAAHSCRANCEWFTAEDGSGCNIIQAVEDIAEGEEVTVNYNPAESLLPINERAVYLMSSKRFKCNCSRCNAPYDDTRCFSCATATCLGHCYASNNPTHSENTLTSCNICHSTPNLAQTIQLIANETRLAKQLLELTRKLAYLGQVQAPYQIVVALIPIHPHHFLSAQVFQLKRNSARSEGDLVLEIDSTKSRIEYLNGILAFNNPLVASEYYGLGSALFNSLAVDGTNSKVLIECQAALRSSVRMFTICYGVGHSLNKESVVKLTSVQLLMQWNHVVVAPKDGCSLCGLRGDAFLCCSRCSKVAYCYKEHQRAQWPLHKMHCKV
;
A
#
# COMPACT_ATOMS: atom_id res chain seq x y z
N MET A 1 28.72 -21.08 -11.73
CA MET A 1 28.13 -19.84 -11.21
C MET A 1 26.79 -19.69 -11.90
N SER A 2 25.68 -19.92 -11.19
CA SER A 2 24.34 -19.82 -11.78
C SER A 2 24.10 -18.38 -12.21
N ASN A 3 23.69 -18.16 -13.46
CA ASN A 3 23.17 -16.87 -13.93
C ASN A 3 21.89 -16.56 -13.14
N ASN A 4 22.01 -15.92 -11.98
CA ASN A 4 20.85 -15.44 -11.25
C ASN A 4 20.18 -14.35 -12.11
N PRO A 5 18.93 -14.53 -12.57
CA PRO A 5 18.24 -13.54 -13.38
C PRO A 5 17.96 -12.23 -12.61
N HIS A 6 18.15 -12.24 -11.29
CA HIS A 6 17.87 -11.13 -10.39
C HIS A 6 19.11 -10.82 -9.53
N PRO A 7 20.11 -10.12 -10.07
CA PRO A 7 21.44 -10.02 -9.45
C PRO A 7 21.44 -9.29 -8.10
N LEU A 8 20.45 -8.42 -7.84
CA LEU A 8 20.32 -7.63 -6.62
C LEU A 8 19.71 -8.40 -5.44
N VAL A 9 19.17 -9.60 -5.68
CA VAL A 9 18.54 -10.40 -4.63
C VAL A 9 18.99 -11.85 -4.63
N ALA A 10 19.07 -12.43 -3.45
CA ALA A 10 19.28 -13.84 -3.23
C ALA A 10 18.12 -14.43 -2.42
N VAL A 11 17.75 -15.67 -2.76
CA VAL A 11 16.81 -16.45 -1.96
C VAL A 11 17.57 -17.14 -0.83
N MET A 12 17.12 -16.94 0.41
CA MET A 12 17.67 -17.59 1.60
C MET A 12 16.60 -18.38 2.34
N ASN A 13 17.00 -19.50 2.96
CA ASN A 13 16.13 -20.18 3.91
C ASN A 13 16.12 -19.41 5.24
N HIS A 14 14.96 -19.31 5.86
CA HIS A 14 14.73 -18.61 7.11
C HIS A 14 13.93 -19.50 8.05
N GLU A 15 14.39 -19.66 9.29
CA GLU A 15 13.88 -20.63 10.26
C GLU A 15 12.35 -20.57 10.46
N THR A 16 11.78 -19.36 10.47
CA THR A 16 10.35 -19.15 10.76
C THR A 16 9.52 -18.63 9.57
N LYS A 17 10.15 -18.30 8.45
CA LYS A 17 9.49 -17.68 7.28
C LYS A 17 9.57 -18.56 6.02
N GLY A 18 10.23 -19.72 6.11
CA GLY A 18 10.47 -20.57 4.95
C GLY A 18 11.58 -20.01 4.10
N LYS A 19 11.24 -19.33 3.00
CA LYS A 19 12.21 -18.66 2.13
C LYS A 19 11.99 -17.15 2.16
N ILE A 20 13.08 -16.40 2.19
CA ILE A 20 13.07 -14.94 2.14
C ILE A 20 13.94 -14.44 0.98
N LEU A 21 13.71 -13.20 0.55
CA LEU A 21 14.65 -12.45 -0.26
C LEU A 21 15.56 -11.61 0.62
N VAL A 22 16.85 -11.60 0.31
CA VAL A 22 17.81 -10.64 0.85
C VAL A 22 18.51 -9.92 -0.29
N THR A 23 19.02 -8.72 -0.03
CA THR A 23 19.86 -8.01 -0.99
C THR A 23 21.26 -8.63 -1.08
N THR A 24 21.85 -8.64 -2.28
CA THR A 24 23.23 -9.10 -2.52
C THR A 24 24.26 -7.98 -2.48
N GLU A 25 23.81 -6.73 -2.54
CA GLU A 25 24.59 -5.51 -2.38
C GLU A 25 23.71 -4.39 -1.79
N SER A 26 24.29 -3.26 -1.41
CA SER A 26 23.51 -2.12 -0.89
C SER A 26 22.63 -1.51 -1.98
N VAL A 27 21.34 -1.35 -1.71
CA VAL A 27 20.35 -0.79 -2.65
C VAL A 27 19.93 0.61 -2.21
N LYS A 28 19.91 1.56 -3.15
CA LYS A 28 19.41 2.92 -2.90
C LYS A 28 17.90 3.00 -3.08
N LYS A 29 17.23 3.80 -2.25
CA LYS A 29 15.81 4.09 -2.40
C LYS A 29 15.48 4.57 -3.82
N GLY A 30 14.36 4.11 -4.35
CA GLY A 30 13.93 4.37 -5.73
C GLY A 30 14.52 3.41 -6.76
N SER A 31 15.41 2.49 -6.37
CA SER A 31 15.95 1.48 -7.29
C SER A 31 14.99 0.31 -7.45
N GLU A 32 14.89 -0.20 -8.68
CA GLU A 32 14.24 -1.48 -8.96
C GLU A 32 15.11 -2.62 -8.39
N VAL A 33 14.57 -3.33 -7.40
CA VAL A 33 15.24 -4.44 -6.71
C VAL A 33 15.06 -5.74 -7.50
N LEU A 34 13.86 -5.95 -8.02
CA LEU A 34 13.47 -7.17 -8.72
C LEU A 34 12.44 -6.81 -9.80
N ARG A 35 12.59 -7.38 -10.99
CA ARG A 35 11.57 -7.43 -12.03
C ARG A 35 11.42 -8.85 -12.51
N GLU A 36 10.22 -9.38 -12.44
CA GLU A 36 9.95 -10.78 -12.72
C GLU A 36 8.73 -10.93 -13.63
N LYS A 37 8.89 -11.72 -14.69
CA LYS A 37 7.78 -12.13 -15.55
C LYS A 37 6.91 -13.17 -14.82
N PRO A 38 5.59 -13.16 -15.03
CA PRO A 38 4.74 -14.18 -14.43
C PRO A 38 5.13 -15.57 -14.95
N LEU A 39 5.27 -16.54 -14.05
CA LEU A 39 5.37 -17.95 -14.41
C LEU A 39 4.04 -18.46 -14.97
N MET A 40 2.94 -18.00 -14.39
CA MET A 40 1.57 -18.31 -14.80
C MET A 40 0.69 -17.07 -14.69
N LEU A 41 -0.29 -16.95 -15.58
CA LEU A 41 -1.35 -15.93 -15.56
C LEU A 41 -2.72 -16.62 -15.65
N ILE A 42 -3.55 -16.40 -14.64
CA ILE A 42 -4.90 -16.96 -14.55
C ILE A 42 -5.92 -15.82 -14.61
N CYS A 43 -6.73 -15.80 -15.66
CA CYS A 43 -7.81 -14.84 -15.81
C CYS A 43 -9.08 -15.32 -15.07
N ASP A 44 -9.71 -14.41 -14.31
CA ASP A 44 -10.90 -14.70 -13.49
C ASP A 44 -12.22 -14.65 -14.29
N SER A 45 -12.22 -14.08 -15.49
CA SER A 45 -13.44 -13.88 -16.28
C SER A 45 -13.24 -14.18 -17.75
N THR A 46 -14.36 -14.40 -18.44
CA THR A 46 -14.56 -14.70 -19.87
C THR A 46 -14.03 -13.62 -20.83
N SER A 47 -12.90 -12.98 -20.53
CA SER A 47 -12.22 -12.10 -21.47
C SER A 47 -11.76 -12.95 -22.65
N ASN A 48 -11.93 -12.40 -23.87
CA ASN A 48 -11.82 -13.07 -25.17
C ASN A 48 -10.42 -13.67 -25.51
N SER A 49 -9.55 -13.96 -24.54
CA SER A 49 -8.34 -14.76 -24.75
C SER A 49 -8.69 -16.27 -24.68
N THR A 50 -9.35 -16.74 -25.72
CA THR A 50 -9.89 -18.09 -25.93
C THR A 50 -8.86 -19.24 -25.92
N ASN A 51 -7.60 -19.04 -25.53
CA ASN A 51 -6.58 -20.00 -25.91
C ASN A 51 -6.29 -21.12 -24.89
N ASN A 52 -6.64 -20.99 -23.60
CA ASN A 52 -6.25 -21.98 -22.57
C ASN A 52 -7.35 -22.35 -21.54
N TRP A 53 -8.64 -22.09 -21.80
CA TRP A 53 -9.70 -22.47 -20.86
C TRP A 53 -10.02 -23.97 -20.96
N ILE A 54 -9.71 -24.73 -19.91
CA ILE A 54 -10.14 -26.13 -19.78
C ILE A 54 -11.47 -26.15 -19.03
N PRO A 55 -12.57 -26.60 -19.66
CA PRO A 55 -13.87 -26.62 -19.01
C PRO A 55 -13.84 -27.47 -17.73
N GLN A 56 -14.28 -26.88 -16.63
CA GLN A 56 -14.44 -27.60 -15.37
C GLN A 56 -15.58 -28.62 -15.49
N PRO A 57 -15.37 -29.88 -15.09
CA PRO A 57 -16.44 -30.88 -15.03
C PRO A 57 -17.57 -30.40 -14.13
N ASN A 58 -18.82 -30.58 -14.56
CA ASN A 58 -20.00 -30.22 -13.76
C ASN A 58 -19.98 -30.85 -12.35
N SER A 59 -19.46 -32.09 -12.26
CA SER A 59 -19.27 -32.81 -11.00
C SER A 59 -18.34 -32.10 -10.01
N LEU A 60 -17.43 -31.25 -10.50
CA LEU A 60 -16.44 -30.52 -9.71
C LEU A 60 -16.71 -29.02 -9.64
N SER A 61 -17.88 -28.55 -10.09
CA SER A 61 -18.27 -27.13 -10.11
C SER A 61 -18.24 -26.40 -8.75
N ALA A 62 -18.18 -27.15 -7.64
CA ALA A 62 -17.99 -26.59 -6.31
C ALA A 62 -16.53 -26.14 -6.01
N ILE A 63 -15.56 -26.57 -6.83
CA ILE A 63 -14.19 -26.05 -6.77
C ILE A 63 -14.17 -24.69 -7.46
N ASP A 64 -13.45 -23.75 -6.86
CA ASP A 64 -13.28 -22.41 -7.41
C ASP A 64 -12.72 -22.47 -8.86
N PRO A 65 -13.37 -21.85 -9.86
CA PRO A 65 -12.92 -21.85 -11.25
C PRO A 65 -11.48 -21.34 -11.43
N PHE A 66 -11.05 -20.38 -10.61
CA PHE A 66 -9.67 -19.89 -10.60
C PHE A 66 -8.68 -21.00 -10.29
N MET A 67 -8.97 -21.80 -9.26
CA MET A 67 -8.12 -22.92 -8.84
C MET A 67 -8.10 -24.04 -9.87
N TRP A 68 -9.26 -24.32 -10.48
CA TRP A 68 -9.36 -25.29 -11.57
C TRP A 68 -8.53 -24.86 -12.78
N ASN A 69 -8.66 -23.59 -13.19
CA ASN A 69 -7.90 -23.02 -14.31
C ASN A 69 -6.39 -23.06 -14.04
N ALA A 70 -5.96 -22.81 -12.81
CA ALA A 70 -4.55 -22.96 -12.44
C ALA A 70 -4.06 -24.41 -12.56
N PHE A 71 -4.84 -25.38 -12.08
CA PHE A 71 -4.51 -26.80 -12.21
C PHE A 71 -4.41 -27.25 -13.67
N ALA A 72 -5.36 -26.81 -14.50
CA ALA A 72 -5.34 -27.02 -15.95
C ALA A 72 -4.05 -26.47 -16.59
N GLN A 73 -3.70 -25.22 -16.30
CA GLN A 73 -2.52 -24.58 -16.86
C GLN A 73 -1.21 -25.17 -16.35
N PHE A 74 -1.15 -25.66 -15.11
CA PHE A 74 0.05 -26.28 -14.54
C PHE A 74 0.58 -27.42 -15.43
N SER A 75 -0.31 -28.20 -16.04
CA SER A 75 0.05 -29.32 -16.93
C SER A 75 0.78 -28.89 -18.21
N HIS A 76 0.72 -27.60 -18.56
CA HIS A 76 1.39 -27.03 -19.73
C HIS A 76 2.76 -26.41 -19.41
N LEU A 77 3.13 -26.33 -18.13
CA LEU A 77 4.45 -25.85 -17.71
C LEU A 77 5.56 -26.84 -18.08
N PHE A 78 6.70 -26.33 -18.51
CA PHE A 78 7.92 -27.11 -18.69
C PHE A 78 8.47 -27.61 -17.34
N GLU A 79 9.35 -28.62 -17.36
CA GLU A 79 9.90 -29.24 -16.14
C GLU A 79 10.58 -28.22 -15.20
N ASP A 80 11.37 -27.30 -15.76
CA ASP A 80 12.02 -26.24 -14.98
C ASP A 80 11.01 -25.26 -14.36
N GLU A 81 9.89 -24.99 -15.05
CA GLU A 81 8.81 -24.12 -14.55
C GLU A 81 8.02 -24.82 -13.44
N GLN A 82 7.72 -26.12 -13.60
CA GLN A 82 7.10 -26.93 -12.54
C GLN A 82 8.00 -27.01 -11.30
N LYS A 83 9.32 -27.06 -11.48
CA LYS A 83 10.28 -26.99 -10.38
C LYS A 83 10.21 -25.64 -9.66
N GLN A 84 10.19 -24.53 -10.39
CA GLN A 84 10.03 -23.19 -9.80
C GLN A 84 8.69 -23.06 -9.06
N PHE A 85 7.60 -23.57 -9.64
CA PHE A 85 6.29 -23.64 -9.00
C PHE A 85 6.35 -24.44 -7.70
N GLY A 86 7.02 -25.59 -7.72
CA GLY A 86 7.18 -26.48 -6.57
C GLY A 86 7.96 -25.88 -5.41
N GLU A 87 8.71 -24.80 -5.64
CA GLU A 87 9.44 -24.05 -4.62
C GLU A 87 8.62 -22.97 -3.89
N CYS A 88 7.44 -22.63 -4.41
CA CYS A 88 6.52 -21.70 -3.78
C CYS A 88 5.94 -22.29 -2.48
N PHE A 89 5.66 -21.43 -1.51
CA PHE A 89 5.06 -21.86 -0.25
C PHE A 89 3.67 -22.45 -0.50
N CYS A 90 3.33 -23.57 0.13
CA CYS A 90 1.98 -24.09 0.16
C CYS A 90 1.70 -24.79 1.49
N ASP A 91 0.48 -24.66 1.99
CA ASP A 91 -0.03 -25.45 3.11
C ASP A 91 -1.17 -26.34 2.62
N VAL A 92 -0.85 -27.61 2.38
CA VAL A 92 -1.81 -28.63 1.94
C VAL A 92 -2.59 -29.27 3.10
N HIS A 93 -2.30 -28.85 4.34
CA HIS A 93 -2.96 -29.33 5.56
C HIS A 93 -3.79 -28.20 6.19
N CYS A 94 -4.74 -27.69 5.40
CA CYS A 94 -5.65 -26.63 5.81
C CYS A 94 -7.10 -26.93 5.40
N PRO A 95 -8.10 -26.29 6.05
CA PRO A 95 -9.52 -26.54 5.76
C PRO A 95 -9.91 -26.36 4.29
N LYS A 96 -9.25 -25.43 3.57
CA LYS A 96 -9.51 -25.20 2.14
C LYS A 96 -9.01 -26.36 1.28
N ALA A 97 -7.82 -26.90 1.60
CA ALA A 97 -7.28 -28.11 0.96
C ALA A 97 -8.18 -29.34 1.22
N ASP A 98 -8.63 -29.52 2.47
CA ASP A 98 -9.50 -30.63 2.85
C ASP A 98 -10.88 -30.55 2.18
N ALA A 99 -11.41 -29.34 1.98
CA ALA A 99 -12.64 -29.14 1.22
C ALA A 99 -12.50 -29.58 -0.24
N ILE A 100 -11.38 -29.23 -0.91
CA ILE A 100 -11.10 -29.67 -2.28
C ILE A 100 -11.03 -31.20 -2.34
N ARG A 101 -10.28 -31.84 -1.42
CA ARG A 101 -10.21 -33.31 -1.32
C ARG A 101 -11.60 -33.93 -1.17
N SER A 102 -12.41 -33.40 -0.25
CA SER A 102 -13.77 -33.90 0.00
C SER A 102 -14.68 -33.79 -1.24
N ILE A 103 -14.57 -32.71 -2.01
CA ILE A 103 -15.33 -32.52 -3.26
C ILE A 103 -14.88 -33.58 -4.27
N CYS A 104 -13.57 -33.80 -4.44
CA CYS A 104 -13.04 -34.79 -5.37
C CYS A 104 -13.39 -36.23 -4.96
N SER A 105 -13.25 -36.59 -3.68
CA SER A 105 -13.60 -37.92 -3.17
C SER A 105 -15.10 -38.24 -3.29
N SER A 106 -15.97 -37.22 -3.33
CA SER A 106 -17.40 -37.42 -3.60
C SER A 106 -17.70 -37.67 -5.09
N ASN A 107 -16.70 -37.50 -5.97
CA ASN A 107 -16.79 -37.57 -7.43
C ASN A 107 -15.69 -38.46 -8.03
N THR A 108 -15.47 -39.64 -7.41
CA THR A 108 -14.33 -40.56 -7.60
C THR A 108 -14.03 -41.00 -9.05
N HIS A 109 -14.95 -40.79 -9.99
CA HIS A 109 -14.74 -41.12 -11.41
C HIS A 109 -14.09 -39.99 -12.21
N THR A 110 -13.85 -38.82 -11.63
CA THR A 110 -13.40 -37.63 -12.38
C THR A 110 -11.88 -37.46 -12.38
N LEU A 111 -11.22 -37.69 -11.24
CA LEU A 111 -9.77 -37.56 -11.06
C LEU A 111 -9.27 -38.73 -10.21
N ASP A 112 -8.09 -39.25 -10.54
CA ASP A 112 -7.40 -40.22 -9.67
C ASP A 112 -6.77 -39.52 -8.45
N ASP A 113 -6.39 -40.31 -7.43
CA ASP A 113 -5.87 -39.79 -6.16
C ASP A 113 -4.63 -38.89 -6.36
N SER A 114 -3.76 -39.23 -7.33
CA SER A 114 -2.58 -38.42 -7.64
C SER A 114 -2.94 -37.05 -8.21
N SER A 115 -3.94 -37.01 -9.09
CA SER A 115 -4.44 -35.77 -9.70
C SER A 115 -5.17 -34.90 -8.69
N VAL A 116 -5.86 -35.52 -7.71
CA VAL A 116 -6.48 -34.79 -6.59
C VAL A 116 -5.42 -34.11 -5.75
N GLU A 117 -4.36 -34.81 -5.35
CA GLU A 117 -3.28 -34.19 -4.57
C GLU A 117 -2.52 -33.12 -5.36
N LEU A 118 -2.36 -33.31 -6.68
CA LEU A 118 -1.79 -32.27 -7.54
C LEU A 118 -2.69 -31.03 -7.61
N LEU A 119 -4.00 -31.20 -7.79
CA LEU A 119 -4.97 -30.10 -7.77
C LEU A 119 -4.92 -29.34 -6.45
N VAL A 120 -4.93 -30.06 -5.32
CA VAL A 120 -4.81 -29.45 -3.98
C VAL A 120 -3.51 -28.64 -3.88
N ARG A 121 -2.38 -29.20 -4.31
CA ARG A 121 -1.09 -28.50 -4.28
C ARG A 121 -1.12 -27.24 -5.14
N VAL A 122 -1.61 -27.32 -6.37
CA VAL A 122 -1.68 -26.17 -7.28
C VAL A 122 -2.59 -25.09 -6.71
N ALA A 123 -3.78 -25.46 -6.23
CA ALA A 123 -4.72 -24.55 -5.61
C ALA A 123 -4.11 -23.82 -4.42
N MET A 124 -3.40 -24.52 -3.54
CA MET A 124 -2.78 -23.91 -2.36
C MET A 124 -1.56 -23.04 -2.71
N VAL A 125 -0.75 -23.41 -3.70
CA VAL A 125 0.31 -22.51 -4.20
C VAL A 125 -0.30 -21.20 -4.71
N MET A 126 -1.38 -21.27 -5.49
CA MET A 126 -2.03 -20.06 -5.98
C MET A 126 -2.67 -19.24 -4.84
N GLU A 127 -3.34 -19.88 -3.89
CA GLU A 127 -3.95 -19.22 -2.74
C GLU A 127 -2.95 -18.34 -1.96
N PHE A 128 -1.76 -18.89 -1.69
CA PHE A 128 -0.79 -18.20 -0.84
C PHE A 128 0.09 -17.20 -1.60
N ASN A 129 0.32 -17.41 -2.91
CA ASN A 129 1.36 -16.70 -3.65
C ASN A 129 0.85 -15.89 -4.84
N ALA A 130 -0.36 -16.12 -5.34
CA ALA A 130 -0.87 -15.40 -6.49
C ALA A 130 -1.09 -13.92 -6.16
N LYS A 131 -0.72 -13.06 -7.10
CA LYS A 131 -0.87 -11.61 -7.00
C LYS A 131 -1.77 -11.14 -8.13
N TYR A 132 -2.74 -10.28 -7.83
CA TYR A 132 -3.53 -9.59 -8.86
C TYR A 132 -2.62 -8.72 -9.75
N VAL A 133 -2.79 -8.85 -11.08
CA VAL A 133 -1.98 -8.19 -12.11
C VAL A 133 -2.75 -7.03 -12.70
N SER A 134 -3.92 -7.31 -13.30
CA SER A 134 -4.88 -6.35 -13.86
C SER A 134 -6.20 -7.07 -14.17
N ASP A 135 -7.25 -6.31 -14.51
CA ASP A 135 -8.54 -6.89 -14.92
C ASP A 135 -8.40 -7.75 -16.20
N ASP A 136 -7.52 -7.34 -17.12
CA ASP A 136 -7.28 -8.05 -18.37
C ASP A 136 -6.47 -9.34 -18.20
N LEU A 137 -5.49 -9.35 -17.28
CA LEU A 137 -4.56 -10.47 -17.09
C LEU A 137 -4.92 -11.37 -15.91
N GLY A 138 -5.79 -10.93 -15.00
CA GLY A 138 -6.16 -11.63 -13.78
C GLY A 138 -5.03 -11.68 -12.76
N PHE A 139 -4.71 -12.88 -12.26
CA PHE A 139 -3.68 -13.09 -11.24
C PHE A 139 -2.45 -13.78 -11.82
N GLY A 140 -1.28 -13.41 -11.32
CA GLY A 140 0.01 -13.97 -11.71
C GLY A 140 0.72 -14.66 -10.55
N LEU A 141 1.46 -15.71 -10.88
CA LEU A 141 2.42 -16.34 -9.97
C LEU A 141 3.84 -15.89 -10.31
N PHE A 142 4.58 -15.43 -9.30
CA PHE A 142 5.92 -14.86 -9.43
C PHE A 142 6.86 -15.57 -8.43
N PRO A 143 7.47 -16.71 -8.81
CA PRO A 143 8.16 -17.60 -7.88
C PRO A 143 9.29 -16.95 -7.07
N CYS A 144 9.98 -15.95 -7.61
CA CYS A 144 11.01 -15.20 -6.89
C CYS A 144 10.38 -14.13 -6.00
N SER A 145 9.50 -13.30 -6.57
CA SER A 145 8.87 -12.16 -5.89
C SER A 145 8.03 -12.59 -4.69
N CYS A 146 7.36 -13.75 -4.76
CA CYS A 146 6.55 -14.25 -3.64
C CYS A 146 7.36 -14.67 -2.41
N LYS A 147 8.70 -14.70 -2.52
CA LYS A 147 9.62 -14.91 -1.40
C LYS A 147 9.97 -13.60 -0.66
N ALA A 148 9.54 -12.44 -1.17
CA ALA A 148 9.63 -11.19 -0.42
C ALA A 148 8.68 -11.27 0.78
N ALA A 149 9.22 -11.31 1.99
CA ALA A 149 8.40 -11.53 3.18
C ALA A 149 7.53 -10.31 3.51
N HIS A 150 6.45 -10.55 4.25
CA HIS A 150 5.61 -9.48 4.76
C HIS A 150 6.32 -8.65 5.84
N SER A 151 6.18 -7.32 5.74
CA SER A 151 6.35 -6.41 6.87
C SER A 151 5.25 -5.33 6.87
N CYS A 152 4.68 -5.04 8.04
CA CYS A 152 3.76 -3.89 8.20
C CYS A 152 4.48 -2.53 8.05
N ARG A 153 5.82 -2.54 8.06
CA ARG A 153 6.71 -1.44 7.69
C ARG A 153 7.73 -1.97 6.68
N ALA A 154 7.26 -2.20 5.45
CA ALA A 154 8.07 -2.75 4.38
C ALA A 154 9.12 -1.74 3.89
N ASN A 155 10.28 -2.25 3.50
CA ASN A 155 11.36 -1.48 2.87
C ASN A 155 11.26 -1.46 1.34
N CYS A 156 10.35 -2.25 0.75
CA CYS A 156 9.99 -2.21 -0.66
C CYS A 156 8.48 -2.10 -0.89
N GLU A 157 8.15 -1.55 -2.06
CA GLU A 157 6.81 -1.59 -2.66
C GLU A 157 6.83 -2.57 -3.83
N TRP A 158 5.72 -3.27 -4.07
CA TRP A 158 5.57 -4.14 -5.23
C TRP A 158 4.36 -3.75 -6.09
N PHE A 159 4.51 -3.76 -7.41
CA PHE A 159 3.46 -3.34 -8.33
C PHE A 159 3.60 -3.99 -9.70
N THR A 160 2.55 -3.94 -10.49
CA THR A 160 2.55 -4.46 -11.87
C THR A 160 3.13 -3.42 -12.83
N ALA A 161 4.02 -3.84 -13.73
CA ALA A 161 4.54 -2.97 -14.78
C ALA A 161 3.43 -2.48 -15.74
N GLU A 162 3.42 -1.18 -16.05
CA GLU A 162 2.44 -0.55 -16.96
C GLU A 162 2.87 -0.60 -18.45
N ASP A 163 3.67 -1.59 -18.82
CA ASP A 163 4.15 -1.83 -20.20
C ASP A 163 3.39 -2.98 -20.90
N GLY A 164 2.33 -3.50 -20.26
CA GLY A 164 1.53 -4.62 -20.75
C GLY A 164 2.20 -5.99 -20.59
N SER A 165 3.42 -6.07 -20.03
CA SER A 165 4.14 -7.34 -19.85
C SER A 165 3.59 -8.21 -18.72
N GLY A 166 2.77 -7.65 -17.83
CA GLY A 166 2.33 -8.32 -16.60
C GLY A 166 3.46 -8.57 -15.60
N CYS A 167 4.66 -8.02 -15.81
CA CYS A 167 5.78 -8.21 -14.88
C CYS A 167 5.44 -7.63 -13.50
N ASN A 168 5.86 -8.34 -12.45
CA ASN A 168 5.91 -7.79 -11.11
C ASN A 168 7.24 -7.03 -10.92
N ILE A 169 7.16 -5.85 -10.32
CA ILE A 169 8.31 -5.02 -9.95
C ILE A 169 8.33 -4.92 -8.42
N ILE A 170 9.48 -5.12 -7.80
CA ILE A 170 9.76 -4.75 -6.41
C ILE A 170 10.72 -3.56 -6.44
N GLN A 171 10.33 -2.46 -5.82
CA GLN A 171 11.08 -1.21 -5.79
C GLN A 171 11.39 -0.79 -4.36
N ALA A 172 12.64 -0.44 -4.09
CA ALA A 172 13.08 -0.01 -2.76
C ALA A 172 12.45 1.35 -2.40
N VAL A 173 11.78 1.44 -1.25
CA VAL A 173 11.22 2.71 -0.75
C VAL A 173 12.14 3.42 0.24
N GLU A 174 13.20 2.74 0.69
CA GLU A 174 14.27 3.26 1.52
C GLU A 174 15.63 2.68 1.08
N ASP A 175 16.72 3.18 1.67
CA ASP A 175 18.05 2.59 1.43
C ASP A 175 18.12 1.26 2.19
N ILE A 176 18.58 0.20 1.55
CA ILE A 176 18.62 -1.17 2.08
C ILE A 176 20.08 -1.62 2.08
N ALA A 177 20.59 -2.09 3.23
CA ALA A 177 21.97 -2.55 3.33
C ALA A 177 22.17 -3.89 2.60
N GLU A 178 23.41 -4.24 2.27
CA GLU A 178 23.75 -5.59 1.77
C GLU A 178 23.39 -6.66 2.80
N GLY A 179 22.79 -7.76 2.35
CA GLY A 179 22.36 -8.87 3.20
C GLY A 179 21.09 -8.59 4.02
N GLU A 180 20.49 -7.41 3.90
CA GLU A 180 19.23 -7.07 4.57
C GLU A 180 18.03 -7.73 3.86
N GLU A 181 17.02 -8.12 4.64
CA GLU A 181 15.80 -8.75 4.15
C GLU A 181 14.98 -7.78 3.28
N VAL A 182 14.59 -8.22 2.09
CA VAL A 182 13.66 -7.51 1.21
C VAL A 182 12.24 -7.86 1.65
N THR A 183 11.49 -6.84 2.07
CA THR A 183 10.13 -7.00 2.59
C THR A 183 9.14 -6.16 1.80
N VAL A 184 7.93 -6.70 1.61
CA VAL A 184 6.81 -6.01 0.96
C VAL A 184 5.59 -6.02 1.87
N ASN A 185 4.60 -5.18 1.57
CA ASN A 185 3.31 -5.23 2.25
C ASN A 185 2.31 -6.03 1.42
N TYR A 186 1.76 -7.10 2.00
CA TYR A 186 0.83 -7.98 1.28
C TYR A 186 -0.55 -7.35 1.10
N ASN A 187 -0.93 -6.42 1.98
CA ASN A 187 -2.18 -5.68 1.88
C ASN A 187 -2.02 -4.30 2.56
N PRO A 188 -1.74 -3.23 1.79
CA PRO A 188 -1.50 -1.90 2.34
C PRO A 188 -2.64 -1.35 3.21
N ALA A 189 -3.90 -1.72 2.94
CA ALA A 189 -5.05 -1.26 3.72
C ALA A 189 -4.99 -1.72 5.18
N GLU A 190 -4.50 -2.94 5.42
CA GLU A 190 -4.40 -3.54 6.76
C GLU A 190 -3.33 -2.86 7.62
N SER A 191 -2.37 -2.18 6.99
CA SER A 191 -1.30 -1.48 7.72
C SER A 191 -1.80 -0.35 8.62
N LEU A 192 -3.04 0.08 8.38
CA LEU A 192 -3.74 1.11 9.14
C LEU A 192 -4.60 0.55 10.28
N LEU A 193 -4.75 -0.77 10.38
CA LEU A 193 -5.52 -1.43 11.42
C LEU A 193 -4.69 -1.67 12.70
N PRO A 194 -5.33 -1.86 13.86
CA PRO A 194 -4.69 -2.30 15.09
C PRO A 194 -3.87 -3.59 14.96
N ILE A 195 -2.86 -3.76 15.81
CA ILE A 195 -1.94 -4.92 15.82
C ILE A 195 -2.72 -6.25 15.84
N ASN A 196 -3.76 -6.35 16.67
CA ASN A 196 -4.57 -7.57 16.78
C ASN A 196 -5.37 -7.85 15.51
N GLU A 197 -5.93 -6.83 14.85
CA GLU A 197 -6.66 -6.99 13.60
C GLU A 197 -5.73 -7.41 12.45
N ARG A 198 -4.54 -6.81 12.37
CA ARG A 198 -3.50 -7.24 11.42
C ARG A 198 -3.10 -8.70 11.64
N ALA A 199 -2.97 -9.13 12.90
CA ALA A 199 -2.65 -10.50 13.25
C ALA A 199 -3.76 -11.49 12.85
N VAL A 200 -5.03 -11.13 13.07
CA VAL A 200 -6.18 -11.94 12.64
C VAL A 200 -6.19 -12.09 11.12
N TYR A 201 -6.02 -10.99 10.38
CA TYR A 201 -5.99 -11.00 8.92
C TYR A 201 -4.85 -11.88 8.37
N LEU A 202 -3.61 -11.69 8.86
CA LEU A 202 -2.47 -12.46 8.37
C LEU A 202 -2.56 -13.94 8.75
N MET A 203 -3.13 -14.27 9.91
CA MET A 203 -3.37 -15.66 10.29
C MET A 203 -4.44 -16.32 9.41
N SER A 204 -5.54 -15.63 9.12
CA SER A 204 -6.63 -16.19 8.31
C SER A 204 -6.25 -16.33 6.84
N SER A 205 -5.52 -15.37 6.27
CA SER A 205 -5.18 -15.34 4.85
C SER A 205 -3.82 -15.95 4.51
N LYS A 206 -2.83 -15.85 5.39
CA LYS A 206 -1.44 -16.24 5.14
C LYS A 206 -0.85 -17.19 6.19
N ARG A 207 -1.62 -17.54 7.24
CA ARG A 207 -1.30 -18.55 8.25
C ARG A 207 0.00 -18.31 9.02
N PHE A 208 0.32 -17.04 9.28
CA PHE A 208 1.46 -16.69 10.14
C PHE A 208 1.15 -15.49 11.05
N LYS A 209 1.92 -15.37 12.14
CA LYS A 209 1.94 -14.18 13.00
C LYS A 209 3.09 -13.27 12.57
N CYS A 210 2.80 -12.00 12.26
CA CYS A 210 3.82 -11.04 11.92
C CYS A 210 4.63 -10.61 13.15
N ASN A 211 5.96 -10.66 13.03
CA ASN A 211 6.93 -10.23 14.05
C ASN A 211 7.78 -9.04 13.56
N CYS A 212 7.25 -8.22 12.65
CA CYS A 212 7.95 -7.01 12.21
C CYS A 212 8.08 -5.98 13.35
N SER A 213 8.92 -4.96 13.16
CA SER A 213 9.16 -3.91 14.16
C SER A 213 7.88 -3.21 14.65
N ARG A 214 6.86 -3.07 13.78
CA ARG A 214 5.56 -2.50 14.17
C ARG A 214 4.70 -3.45 15.00
N CYS A 215 4.69 -4.74 14.69
CA CYS A 215 3.89 -5.72 15.44
C CYS A 215 4.55 -6.13 16.77
N ASN A 216 5.87 -6.00 16.88
CA ASN A 216 6.64 -6.23 18.10
C ASN A 216 6.84 -4.96 18.95
N ALA A 217 6.34 -3.81 18.50
CA ALA A 217 6.41 -2.58 19.28
C ALA A 217 5.70 -2.76 20.64
N PRO A 218 6.13 -2.08 21.71
CA PRO A 218 5.53 -2.23 23.04
C PRO A 218 4.10 -1.63 23.13
N TYR A 219 3.67 -0.90 22.10
CA TYR A 219 2.35 -0.30 21.98
C TYR A 219 1.86 -0.32 20.53
N ASP A 220 0.56 -0.17 20.36
CA ASP A 220 -0.10 -0.08 19.06
C ASP A 220 -0.09 1.36 18.54
N ASP A 221 0.71 1.62 17.50
CA ASP A 221 0.86 2.95 16.89
C ASP A 221 -0.45 3.50 16.30
N THR A 222 -1.42 2.63 15.97
CA THR A 222 -2.71 3.03 15.38
C THR A 222 -3.82 3.26 16.40
N ARG A 223 -3.62 2.90 17.67
CA ARG A 223 -4.65 2.91 18.72
C ARG A 223 -4.31 3.92 19.82
N CYS A 224 -4.31 5.19 19.41
CA CYS A 224 -3.87 6.35 20.20
C CYS A 224 -5.05 7.12 20.84
N PHE A 225 -4.93 7.49 22.10
CA PHE A 225 -5.96 8.18 22.88
C PHE A 225 -5.42 9.47 23.50
N SER A 226 -6.23 10.54 23.53
CA SER A 226 -5.90 11.77 24.26
C SER A 226 -5.67 11.49 25.76
N CYS A 227 -4.75 12.22 26.38
CA CYS A 227 -4.47 12.10 27.81
C CYS A 227 -5.72 12.37 28.65
N ALA A 228 -5.97 11.52 29.65
CA ALA A 228 -7.09 11.69 30.57
C ALA A 228 -6.84 12.74 31.68
N THR A 229 -5.62 13.25 31.81
CA THR A 229 -5.30 14.34 32.74
C THR A 229 -5.81 15.67 32.18
N ALA A 230 -6.63 16.37 32.97
CA ALA A 230 -7.17 17.66 32.60
C ALA A 230 -6.06 18.61 32.14
N THR A 231 -6.30 19.36 31.06
CA THR A 231 -5.37 20.34 30.44
C THR A 231 -4.10 19.76 29.80
N CYS A 232 -3.81 18.47 29.94
CA CYS A 232 -2.68 17.84 29.26
C CYS A 232 -3.01 17.65 27.76
N LEU A 233 -2.11 18.11 26.89
CA LEU A 233 -2.22 17.93 25.42
C LEU A 233 -1.51 16.66 24.92
N GLY A 234 -1.07 15.80 25.83
CA GLY A 234 -0.40 14.56 25.48
C GLY A 234 -1.38 13.45 25.10
N HIS A 235 -0.83 12.28 24.83
CA HIS A 235 -1.59 11.09 24.44
C HIS A 235 -1.00 9.82 25.06
N CYS A 236 -1.79 8.75 25.02
CA CYS A 236 -1.45 7.39 25.41
C CYS A 236 -1.72 6.45 24.22
N TYR A 237 -1.06 5.30 24.19
CA TYR A 237 -1.35 4.24 23.21
C TYR A 237 -1.92 3.00 23.90
N ALA A 238 -2.62 2.16 23.16
CA ALA A 238 -2.91 0.81 23.64
C ALA A 238 -1.60 0.02 23.80
N SER A 239 -1.43 -0.61 24.95
CA SER A 239 -0.28 -1.46 25.26
C SER A 239 -0.33 -2.74 24.43
N ASN A 240 0.82 -3.16 23.90
CA ASN A 240 1.02 -4.45 23.25
C ASN A 240 1.86 -5.42 24.12
N ASN A 241 2.08 -5.09 25.39
CA ASN A 241 2.76 -5.98 26.32
C ASN A 241 1.88 -7.22 26.64
N PRO A 242 2.35 -8.46 26.40
CA PRO A 242 1.61 -9.69 26.69
C PRO A 242 1.25 -9.89 28.17
N THR A 243 1.95 -9.22 29.10
CA THR A 243 1.66 -9.32 30.54
C THR A 243 0.54 -8.38 30.98
N HIS A 244 0.14 -7.43 30.13
CA HIS A 244 -0.93 -6.49 30.44
C HIS A 244 -2.28 -7.06 30.01
N SER A 245 -3.34 -6.73 30.76
CA SER A 245 -4.70 -7.04 30.32
C SER A 245 -5.05 -6.29 29.05
N GLU A 246 -6.02 -6.82 28.30
CA GLU A 246 -6.58 -6.13 27.14
C GLU A 246 -7.00 -4.69 27.49
N ASN A 247 -6.83 -3.77 26.54
CA ASN A 247 -7.15 -2.35 26.67
C ASN A 247 -6.35 -1.57 27.73
N THR A 248 -5.26 -2.14 28.26
CA THR A 248 -4.30 -1.37 29.07
C THR A 248 -3.68 -0.27 28.22
N LEU A 249 -3.62 0.96 28.73
CA LEU A 249 -3.03 2.11 28.05
C LEU A 249 -1.64 2.43 28.62
N THR A 250 -0.73 2.93 27.77
CA THR A 250 0.58 3.41 28.20
C THR A 250 0.48 4.69 29.03
N SER A 251 1.57 5.05 29.72
CA SER A 251 1.72 6.39 30.29
C SER A 251 1.68 7.47 29.21
N CYS A 252 1.17 8.64 29.56
CA CYS A 252 1.13 9.80 28.67
C CYS A 252 2.55 10.23 28.25
N ASN A 253 2.72 10.59 26.97
CA ASN A 253 3.99 11.06 26.44
C ASN A 253 4.46 12.44 26.98
N ILE A 254 3.58 13.22 27.62
CA ILE A 254 3.89 14.55 28.16
C ILE A 254 3.91 14.56 29.68
N CYS A 255 2.78 14.25 30.33
CA CYS A 255 2.68 14.33 31.80
C CYS A 255 3.10 13.03 32.51
N HIS A 256 3.38 11.97 31.76
CA HIS A 256 3.75 10.63 32.27
C HIS A 256 2.71 9.94 33.17
N SER A 257 1.54 10.56 33.37
CA SER A 257 0.41 9.93 34.04
C SER A 257 -0.10 8.73 33.25
N THR A 258 -0.39 7.63 33.95
CA THR A 258 -1.08 6.47 33.38
C THR A 258 -2.57 6.57 33.70
N PRO A 259 -3.48 6.40 32.71
CA PRO A 259 -4.91 6.42 32.97
C PRO A 259 -5.30 5.35 34.01
N ASN A 260 -6.08 5.75 35.02
CA ASN A 260 -6.65 4.79 35.96
C ASN A 260 -7.78 3.97 35.32
N LEU A 261 -8.27 2.94 36.00
CA LEU A 261 -9.31 2.05 35.46
C LEU A 261 -10.56 2.79 34.94
N ALA A 262 -11.07 3.77 35.68
CA ALA A 262 -12.25 4.52 35.28
C ALA A 262 -11.99 5.37 34.02
N GLN A 263 -10.81 6.00 33.93
CA GLN A 263 -10.39 6.76 32.75
C GLN A 263 -10.22 5.84 31.53
N THR A 264 -9.58 4.68 31.70
CA THR A 264 -9.40 3.68 30.64
C THR A 264 -10.76 3.19 30.13
N ILE A 265 -11.68 2.82 31.02
CA ILE A 265 -13.04 2.40 30.63
C ILE A 265 -13.73 3.48 29.79
N GLN A 266 -13.62 4.75 30.19
CA GLN A 266 -14.25 5.85 29.46
C GLN A 266 -13.64 6.06 28.06
N LEU A 267 -12.32 5.98 27.93
CA LEU A 267 -11.62 6.12 26.64
C LEU A 267 -12.01 4.98 25.68
N ILE A 268 -12.04 3.74 26.17
CA ILE A 268 -12.42 2.55 25.38
C ILE A 268 -13.92 2.56 25.04
N ALA A 269 -14.77 3.09 25.92
CA ALA A 269 -16.19 3.26 25.63
C ALA A 269 -16.41 4.24 24.47
N ASN A 270 -15.62 5.32 24.40
CA ASN A 270 -15.67 6.26 23.26
C ASN A 270 -15.24 5.61 21.95
N GLU A 271 -14.17 4.81 21.98
CA GLU A 271 -13.74 4.02 20.82
C GLU A 271 -14.83 3.06 20.36
N THR A 272 -15.39 2.28 21.29
CA THR A 272 -16.47 1.33 21.01
C THR A 272 -17.69 2.02 20.41
N ARG A 273 -18.04 3.21 20.91
CA ARG A 273 -19.15 4.01 20.38
C ARG A 273 -18.90 4.43 18.94
N LEU A 274 -17.72 4.97 18.62
CA LEU A 274 -17.38 5.38 17.26
C LEU A 274 -17.33 4.17 16.32
N ALA A 275 -16.74 3.05 16.75
CA ALA A 275 -16.70 1.81 15.96
C ALA A 275 -18.10 1.32 15.58
N LYS A 276 -19.05 1.36 16.53
CA LYS A 276 -20.46 1.02 16.27
C LYS A 276 -21.11 1.96 15.25
N GLN A 277 -20.90 3.28 15.39
CA GLN A 277 -21.43 4.27 14.46
C GLN A 277 -20.91 4.04 13.03
N LEU A 278 -19.61 3.78 12.87
CA LEU A 278 -19.00 3.49 11.58
C LEU A 278 -19.52 2.18 10.98
N LEU A 279 -19.63 1.12 11.79
CA LEU A 279 -20.15 -0.17 11.34
C LEU A 279 -21.61 -0.08 10.89
N GLU A 280 -22.46 0.63 11.63
CA GLU A 280 -23.85 0.85 11.26
C GLU A 280 -23.97 1.62 9.94
N LEU A 281 -23.15 2.65 9.77
CA LEU A 281 -23.09 3.42 8.54
C LEU A 281 -22.67 2.56 7.35
N THR A 282 -21.59 1.79 7.48
CA THR A 282 -21.12 0.88 6.43
C THR A 282 -22.18 -0.16 6.05
N ARG A 283 -22.88 -0.76 7.03
CA ARG A 283 -23.96 -1.71 6.77
C ARG A 283 -25.13 -1.06 6.05
N LYS A 284 -25.53 0.15 6.47
CA LYS A 284 -26.63 0.89 5.84
C LYS A 284 -26.31 1.24 4.39
N LEU A 285 -25.08 1.67 4.11
CA LEU A 285 -24.61 1.93 2.75
C LEU A 285 -24.67 0.69 1.87
N ALA A 286 -24.16 -0.44 2.37
CA ALA A 286 -24.22 -1.72 1.66
C ALA A 286 -25.67 -2.16 1.39
N TYR A 287 -26.55 -2.07 2.39
CA TYR A 287 -27.97 -2.44 2.25
C TYR A 287 -28.71 -1.56 1.24
N LEU A 288 -28.42 -0.25 1.20
CA LEU A 288 -29.07 0.69 0.29
C LEU A 288 -28.40 0.74 -1.11
N GLY A 289 -27.31 0.00 -1.32
CA GLY A 289 -26.50 0.12 -2.53
C GLY A 289 -25.90 1.52 -2.73
N GLN A 290 -25.76 2.28 -1.63
CA GLN A 290 -25.22 3.63 -1.66
C GLN A 290 -23.71 3.60 -1.51
N VAL A 291 -23.02 4.31 -2.39
CA VAL A 291 -21.55 4.44 -2.34
C VAL A 291 -21.12 5.54 -1.34
N GLN A 292 -22.06 6.39 -0.91
CA GLN A 292 -21.77 7.60 -0.12
C GLN A 292 -22.70 7.75 1.08
N ALA A 293 -22.09 8.07 2.23
CA ALA A 293 -22.80 8.36 3.47
C ALA A 293 -23.46 9.74 3.46
N PRO A 294 -24.66 9.89 4.07
CA PRO A 294 -25.34 11.18 4.17
C PRO A 294 -24.45 12.24 4.84
N TYR A 295 -24.27 13.37 4.17
CA TYR A 295 -23.34 14.42 4.58
C TYR A 295 -23.48 14.80 6.06
N GLN A 296 -24.71 15.09 6.49
CA GLN A 296 -25.01 15.52 7.86
C GLN A 296 -24.62 14.49 8.93
N ILE A 297 -24.69 13.20 8.62
CA ILE A 297 -24.26 12.14 9.54
C ILE A 297 -22.74 12.13 9.65
N VAL A 298 -22.05 12.25 8.52
CA VAL A 298 -20.60 12.14 8.44
C VAL A 298 -19.90 13.33 9.09
N VAL A 299 -20.40 14.55 8.87
CA VAL A 299 -19.80 15.76 9.49
C VAL A 299 -19.89 15.72 11.01
N ALA A 300 -20.95 15.12 11.55
CA ALA A 300 -21.19 14.96 12.99
C ALA A 300 -20.30 13.89 13.66
N LEU A 301 -19.57 13.07 12.89
CA LEU A 301 -18.63 12.11 13.46
C LEU A 301 -17.47 12.84 14.14
N ILE A 302 -17.19 12.46 15.39
CA ILE A 302 -16.13 13.04 16.19
C ILE A 302 -14.94 12.06 16.22
N PRO A 303 -13.78 12.42 15.65
CA PRO A 303 -12.55 11.64 15.76
C PRO A 303 -12.14 11.46 17.23
N ILE A 304 -11.53 10.31 17.56
CA ILE A 304 -11.06 10.03 18.92
C ILE A 304 -9.78 10.81 19.21
N HIS A 305 -8.84 10.72 18.29
CA HIS A 305 -7.53 11.37 18.30
C HIS A 305 -6.98 11.37 16.86
N PRO A 306 -6.21 12.37 16.40
CA PRO A 306 -5.68 12.41 15.03
C PRO A 306 -4.90 11.16 14.61
N HIS A 307 -4.23 10.49 15.56
CA HIS A 307 -3.48 9.25 15.35
C HIS A 307 -4.23 7.94 15.68
N HIS A 308 -5.56 7.96 15.77
CA HIS A 308 -6.37 6.75 16.01
C HIS A 308 -6.94 6.19 14.70
N PHE A 309 -6.92 4.87 14.50
CA PHE A 309 -7.33 4.21 13.26
C PHE A 309 -8.78 4.53 12.84
N LEU A 310 -9.73 4.54 13.78
CA LEU A 310 -11.10 4.99 13.54
C LEU A 310 -11.19 6.45 13.08
N SER A 311 -10.33 7.35 13.59
CA SER A 311 -10.26 8.73 13.12
C SER A 311 -9.84 8.80 11.65
N ALA A 312 -8.90 7.95 11.22
CA ALA A 312 -8.50 7.87 9.82
C ALA A 312 -9.66 7.50 8.89
N GLN A 313 -10.55 6.61 9.35
CA GLN A 313 -11.80 6.27 8.66
C GLN A 313 -12.77 7.45 8.63
N VAL A 314 -12.93 8.16 9.75
CA VAL A 314 -13.76 9.37 9.83
C VAL A 314 -13.27 10.44 8.85
N PHE A 315 -11.96 10.72 8.80
CA PHE A 315 -11.40 11.70 7.87
C PHE A 315 -11.61 11.29 6.40
N GLN A 316 -11.49 10.00 6.09
CA GLN A 316 -11.76 9.47 4.76
C GLN A 316 -13.23 9.66 4.36
N LEU A 317 -14.17 9.36 5.26
CA LEU A 317 -15.60 9.55 5.02
C LEU A 317 -15.94 11.04 4.85
N LYS A 318 -15.47 11.90 5.76
CA LYS A 318 -15.69 13.36 5.69
C LYS A 318 -15.20 13.92 4.37
N ARG A 319 -13.99 13.54 3.93
CA ARG A 319 -13.45 13.93 2.63
C ARG A 319 -14.34 13.49 1.45
N ASN A 320 -14.77 12.23 1.43
CA ASN A 320 -15.56 11.70 0.32
C ASN A 320 -16.94 12.36 0.23
N SER A 321 -17.60 12.58 1.37
CA SER A 321 -18.89 13.29 1.39
C SER A 321 -18.70 14.78 1.04
N ALA A 322 -17.66 15.45 1.56
CA ALA A 322 -17.35 16.84 1.25
C ALA A 322 -17.12 17.08 -0.25
N ARG A 323 -16.36 16.19 -0.91
CA ARG A 323 -16.16 16.23 -2.38
C ARG A 323 -17.46 16.21 -3.17
N SER A 324 -18.43 15.45 -2.69
CA SER A 324 -19.69 15.23 -3.40
C SER A 324 -20.65 16.41 -3.22
N GLU A 325 -20.56 17.09 -2.07
CA GLU A 325 -21.32 18.29 -1.77
C GLU A 325 -20.62 19.59 -2.21
N GLY A 326 -19.36 19.50 -2.67
CA GLY A 326 -18.55 20.68 -3.04
C GLY A 326 -18.02 21.48 -1.85
N ASP A 327 -17.98 20.91 -0.64
CA ASP A 327 -17.41 21.55 0.55
C ASP A 327 -15.88 21.44 0.55
N LEU A 328 -15.23 22.38 -0.13
CA LEU A 328 -13.77 22.40 -0.28
C LEU A 328 -13.03 22.58 1.06
N VAL A 329 -13.62 23.29 2.02
CA VAL A 329 -12.98 23.51 3.33
C VAL A 329 -12.89 22.19 4.08
N LEU A 330 -14.01 21.47 4.20
CA LEU A 330 -14.02 20.19 4.87
C LEU A 330 -13.19 19.13 4.12
N GLU A 331 -13.19 19.16 2.78
CA GLU A 331 -12.34 18.28 1.98
C GLU A 331 -10.86 18.50 2.31
N ILE A 332 -10.39 19.76 2.28
CA ILE A 332 -9.00 20.11 2.54
C ILE A 332 -8.60 19.73 3.97
N ASP A 333 -9.39 20.10 4.97
CA ASP A 333 -9.08 19.85 6.38
C ASP A 333 -9.09 18.35 6.72
N SER A 334 -10.04 17.60 6.16
CA SER A 334 -10.10 16.13 6.33
C SER A 334 -8.92 15.45 5.63
N THR A 335 -8.51 15.94 4.46
CA THR A 335 -7.34 15.40 3.75
C THR A 335 -6.05 15.69 4.51
N LYS A 336 -5.88 16.89 5.07
CA LYS A 336 -4.73 17.23 5.93
C LYS A 336 -4.65 16.33 7.17
N SER A 337 -5.76 16.16 7.87
CA SER A 337 -5.85 15.30 9.06
C SER A 337 -5.52 13.84 8.72
N ARG A 338 -5.94 13.36 7.55
CA ARG A 338 -5.60 12.02 7.07
C ARG A 338 -4.12 11.89 6.70
N ILE A 339 -3.52 12.89 6.05
CA ILE A 339 -2.07 12.92 5.77
C ILE A 339 -1.26 12.87 7.07
N GLU A 340 -1.66 13.64 8.08
CA GLU A 340 -1.05 13.62 9.41
C GLU A 340 -1.11 12.23 10.05
N TYR A 341 -2.29 11.59 10.04
CA TYR A 341 -2.44 10.20 10.49
C TYR A 341 -1.47 9.27 9.77
N LEU A 342 -1.48 9.27 8.43
CA LEU A 342 -0.68 8.31 7.65
C LEU A 342 0.83 8.53 7.82
N ASN A 343 1.30 9.77 7.90
CA ASN A 343 2.71 10.09 8.16
C ASN A 343 3.17 9.63 9.55
N GLY A 344 2.26 9.55 10.53
CA GLY A 344 2.56 9.03 11.86
C GLY A 344 2.73 7.51 11.92
N ILE A 345 2.21 6.78 10.91
CA ILE A 345 2.08 5.31 10.94
C ILE A 345 2.93 4.62 9.86
N LEU A 346 2.89 5.13 8.64
CA LEU A 346 3.50 4.49 7.47
C LEU A 346 4.96 4.91 7.29
N ALA A 347 5.68 4.16 6.46
CA ALA A 347 7.03 4.53 6.03
C ALA A 347 7.03 5.90 5.32
N PHE A 348 8.17 6.60 5.39
CA PHE A 348 8.30 7.97 4.85
C PHE A 348 7.98 8.07 3.36
N ASN A 349 8.28 7.03 2.59
CA ASN A 349 7.90 6.93 1.18
C ASN A 349 6.84 5.84 1.06
N ASN A 350 5.58 6.24 0.88
CA ASN A 350 4.47 5.31 0.76
C ASN A 350 3.48 5.82 -0.30
N PRO A 351 3.03 4.96 -1.22
CA PRO A 351 2.14 5.39 -2.31
C PRO A 351 0.76 5.85 -1.82
N LEU A 352 0.26 5.34 -0.69
CA LEU A 352 -0.98 5.82 -0.10
C LEU A 352 -0.84 7.28 0.37
N VAL A 353 0.27 7.61 1.02
CA VAL A 353 0.58 8.99 1.44
C VAL A 353 0.76 9.91 0.23
N ALA A 354 1.45 9.43 -0.81
CA ALA A 354 1.62 10.16 -2.07
C ALA A 354 0.26 10.51 -2.70
N SER A 355 -0.66 9.55 -2.71
CA SER A 355 -2.02 9.71 -3.24
C SER A 355 -2.83 10.75 -2.45
N GLU A 356 -2.70 10.78 -1.11
CA GLU A 356 -3.36 11.81 -0.29
C GLU A 356 -2.77 13.20 -0.55
N TYR A 357 -1.45 13.32 -0.72
CA TYR A 357 -0.82 14.59 -1.12
C TYR A 357 -1.27 15.06 -2.50
N TYR A 358 -1.45 14.16 -3.47
CA TYR A 358 -2.03 14.50 -4.77
C TYR A 358 -3.48 14.98 -4.63
N GLY A 359 -4.27 14.31 -3.80
CA GLY A 359 -5.63 14.70 -3.46
C GLY A 359 -5.72 16.08 -2.83
N LEU A 360 -4.86 16.38 -1.84
CA LEU A 360 -4.77 17.70 -1.20
C LEU A 360 -4.39 18.77 -2.22
N GLY A 361 -3.38 18.51 -3.05
CA GLY A 361 -2.98 19.41 -4.12
C GLY A 361 -4.11 19.72 -5.10
N SER A 362 -4.91 18.71 -5.47
CA SER A 362 -6.07 18.90 -6.34
C SER A 362 -7.18 19.71 -5.67
N ALA A 363 -7.50 19.47 -4.39
CA ALA A 363 -8.50 20.23 -3.66
C ALA A 363 -8.11 21.71 -3.51
N LEU A 364 -6.85 21.98 -3.14
CA LEU A 364 -6.30 23.35 -3.08
C LEU A 364 -6.27 24.03 -4.46
N PHE A 365 -5.99 23.27 -5.52
CA PHE A 365 -6.05 23.80 -6.87
C PHE A 365 -7.48 24.21 -7.26
N ASN A 366 -8.46 23.39 -6.90
CA ASN A 366 -9.87 23.70 -7.14
C ASN A 366 -10.33 24.92 -6.35
N SER A 367 -9.88 25.10 -5.09
CA SER A 367 -10.25 26.27 -4.29
C SER A 367 -9.72 27.58 -4.88
N LEU A 368 -8.56 27.57 -5.55
CA LEU A 368 -8.05 28.75 -6.27
C LEU A 368 -8.96 29.20 -7.43
N ALA A 369 -9.72 28.28 -8.03
CA ALA A 369 -10.66 28.61 -9.09
C ALA A 369 -11.94 29.26 -8.54
N VAL A 370 -12.32 28.96 -7.29
CA VAL A 370 -13.53 29.46 -6.63
C VAL A 370 -13.27 30.77 -5.90
N ASP A 371 -12.23 30.80 -5.07
CA ASP A 371 -11.92 31.91 -4.16
C ASP A 371 -11.01 32.97 -4.80
N GLY A 372 -10.53 32.71 -6.02
CA GLY A 372 -9.51 33.49 -6.69
C GLY A 372 -8.09 33.14 -6.25
N THR A 373 -7.11 33.69 -6.98
CA THR A 373 -5.71 33.32 -6.76
C THR A 373 -5.18 33.85 -5.43
N ASN A 374 -4.77 32.93 -4.54
CA ASN A 374 -4.16 33.25 -3.25
C ASN A 374 -2.73 32.68 -3.18
N SER A 375 -1.75 33.55 -2.89
CA SER A 375 -0.34 33.14 -2.83
C SER A 375 -0.07 32.05 -1.78
N LYS A 376 -0.74 32.08 -0.61
CA LYS A 376 -0.56 31.07 0.44
C LYS A 376 -1.07 29.70 -0.01
N VAL A 377 -2.26 29.68 -0.62
CA VAL A 377 -2.88 28.47 -1.15
C VAL A 377 -2.05 27.90 -2.31
N LEU A 378 -1.51 28.75 -3.19
CA LEU A 378 -0.58 28.33 -4.26
C LEU A 378 0.68 27.65 -3.71
N ILE A 379 1.31 28.24 -2.69
CA ILE A 379 2.51 27.68 -2.05
C ILE A 379 2.19 26.31 -1.43
N GLU A 380 1.04 26.20 -0.75
CA GLU A 380 0.60 24.96 -0.13
C GLU A 380 0.28 23.88 -1.17
N CYS A 381 -0.46 24.23 -2.23
CA CYS A 381 -0.80 23.36 -3.35
C CYS A 381 0.47 22.81 -4.02
N GLN A 382 1.44 23.68 -4.29
CA GLN A 382 2.75 23.31 -4.84
C GLN A 382 3.50 22.35 -3.91
N ALA A 383 3.50 22.61 -2.60
CA ALA A 383 4.19 21.77 -1.62
C ALA A 383 3.57 20.37 -1.51
N ALA A 384 2.23 20.28 -1.54
CA ALA A 384 1.51 19.01 -1.54
C ALA A 384 1.84 18.19 -2.80
N LEU A 385 1.67 18.77 -3.99
CA LEU A 385 1.96 18.08 -5.27
C LEU A 385 3.44 17.69 -5.39
N ARG A 386 4.36 18.51 -4.88
CA ARG A 386 5.79 18.17 -4.86
C ARG A 386 6.08 16.95 -3.96
N SER A 387 5.37 16.81 -2.86
CA SER A 387 5.48 15.63 -2.00
C SER A 387 4.92 14.38 -2.67
N SER A 388 3.78 14.49 -3.37
CA SER A 388 3.24 13.42 -4.20
C SER A 388 4.24 12.95 -5.26
N VAL A 389 4.74 13.87 -6.10
CA VAL A 389 5.72 13.53 -7.15
C VAL A 389 6.95 12.84 -6.55
N ARG A 390 7.51 13.38 -5.47
CA ARG A 390 8.70 12.79 -4.83
C ARG A 390 8.45 11.37 -4.37
N MET A 391 7.34 11.11 -3.70
CA MET A 391 7.03 9.78 -3.18
C MET A 391 6.74 8.79 -4.32
N PHE A 392 5.93 9.15 -5.31
CA PHE A 392 5.69 8.27 -6.46
C PHE A 392 6.96 8.02 -7.29
N THR A 393 7.86 9.00 -7.40
CA THR A 393 9.16 8.79 -8.05
C THR A 393 9.97 7.70 -7.34
N ILE A 394 9.91 7.64 -6.01
CA ILE A 394 10.61 6.63 -5.21
C ILE A 394 9.88 5.28 -5.28
N CYS A 395 8.56 5.27 -5.05
CA CYS A 395 7.81 4.02 -4.90
C CYS A 395 7.56 3.31 -6.24
N TYR A 396 7.39 4.06 -7.33
CA TYR A 396 6.98 3.52 -8.64
C TYR A 396 7.89 3.93 -9.82
N GLY A 397 8.83 4.86 -9.60
CA GLY A 397 9.65 5.43 -10.66
C GLY A 397 8.94 6.49 -11.51
N VAL A 398 9.71 7.17 -12.38
CA VAL A 398 9.22 8.26 -13.24
C VAL A 398 8.36 7.81 -14.43
N GLY A 399 8.37 6.51 -14.72
CA GLY A 399 7.60 5.92 -15.82
C GLY A 399 6.13 5.65 -15.47
N HIS A 400 5.80 5.56 -14.19
CA HIS A 400 4.47 5.17 -13.72
C HIS A 400 3.42 6.29 -13.93
N SER A 401 2.19 5.91 -14.27
CA SER A 401 1.04 6.78 -14.53
C SER A 401 0.80 7.80 -13.41
N LEU A 402 0.66 7.34 -12.16
CA LEU A 402 0.50 8.19 -10.98
C LEU A 402 1.62 9.22 -10.79
N ASN A 403 2.86 8.87 -11.13
CA ASN A 403 3.96 9.83 -11.13
C ASN A 403 3.78 10.89 -12.23
N LYS A 404 3.51 10.45 -13.46
CA LYS A 404 3.29 11.33 -14.62
C LYS A 404 2.14 12.31 -14.38
N GLU A 405 1.01 11.84 -13.87
CA GLU A 405 -0.15 12.69 -13.53
C GLU A 405 0.20 13.74 -12.47
N SER A 406 0.90 13.32 -11.41
CA SER A 406 1.36 14.22 -10.36
C SER A 406 2.35 15.27 -10.88
N VAL A 407 3.25 14.88 -11.80
CA VAL A 407 4.20 15.78 -12.45
C VAL A 407 3.48 16.83 -13.30
N VAL A 408 2.52 16.41 -14.14
CA VAL A 408 1.73 17.32 -14.97
C VAL A 408 1.05 18.37 -14.09
N LYS A 409 0.32 17.93 -13.05
CA LYS A 409 -0.39 18.86 -12.17
C LYS A 409 0.56 19.79 -11.39
N LEU A 410 1.69 19.29 -10.89
CA LEU A 410 2.71 20.12 -10.23
C LEU A 410 3.24 21.21 -11.16
N THR A 411 3.58 20.86 -12.41
CA THR A 411 4.13 21.84 -13.36
C THR A 411 3.10 22.91 -13.75
N SER A 412 1.82 22.56 -13.86
CA SER A 412 0.73 23.53 -14.07
C SER A 412 0.62 24.52 -12.91
N VAL A 413 0.71 24.05 -11.65
CA VAL A 413 0.71 24.93 -10.47
C VAL A 413 1.94 25.83 -10.45
N GLN A 414 3.13 25.30 -10.78
CA GLN A 414 4.34 26.11 -10.85
C GLN A 414 4.28 27.20 -11.93
N LEU A 415 3.62 26.94 -13.07
CA LEU A 415 3.33 27.95 -14.09
C LEU A 415 2.38 29.03 -13.58
N LEU A 416 1.31 28.63 -12.90
CA LEU A 416 0.38 29.58 -12.28
C LEU A 416 1.06 30.46 -11.23
N MET A 417 1.96 29.89 -10.42
CA MET A 417 2.77 30.64 -9.47
C MET A 417 3.68 31.66 -10.16
N GLN A 418 4.35 31.26 -11.24
CA GLN A 418 5.18 32.16 -12.04
C GLN A 418 4.38 33.35 -12.58
N TRP A 419 3.17 33.11 -13.13
CA TRP A 419 2.30 34.18 -13.65
C TRP A 419 1.79 35.13 -12.57
N ASN A 420 1.65 34.64 -11.33
CA ASN A 420 1.23 35.43 -10.19
C ASN A 420 2.41 35.98 -9.36
N HIS A 421 3.63 35.92 -9.90
CA HIS A 421 4.86 36.37 -9.24
C HIS A 421 5.08 35.77 -7.84
N VAL A 422 4.58 34.55 -7.60
CA VAL A 422 4.76 33.82 -6.34
C VAL A 422 6.06 33.05 -6.39
N VAL A 423 7.01 33.44 -5.55
CA VAL A 423 8.34 32.83 -5.48
C VAL A 423 8.45 31.97 -4.22
N VAL A 424 8.93 30.72 -4.39
CA VAL A 424 9.31 29.84 -3.29
C VAL A 424 10.82 29.73 -3.27
N ALA A 425 11.42 29.79 -2.07
CA ALA A 425 12.85 29.62 -1.91
C ALA A 425 13.33 28.31 -2.58
N PRO A 426 14.45 28.33 -3.31
CA PRO A 426 15.07 27.12 -3.83
C PRO A 426 15.30 26.14 -2.68
N LYS A 427 14.94 24.86 -2.88
CA LYS A 427 15.24 23.79 -1.94
C LYS A 427 16.39 22.97 -2.50
N ASP A 428 17.32 22.57 -1.65
CA ASP A 428 18.38 21.64 -2.03
C ASP A 428 17.78 20.35 -2.58
N GLY A 429 18.23 19.97 -3.77
CA GLY A 429 17.88 18.72 -4.43
C GLY A 429 17.25 18.91 -5.82
N CYS A 430 16.50 17.91 -6.27
CA CYS A 430 15.81 17.95 -7.55
C CYS A 430 14.86 19.16 -7.62
N SER A 431 15.00 19.95 -8.68
CA SER A 431 14.27 21.21 -8.83
C SER A 431 12.76 20.99 -9.03
N LEU A 432 12.34 19.81 -9.49
CA LEU A 432 10.93 19.43 -9.61
C LEU A 432 10.39 18.80 -8.32
N CYS A 433 10.85 17.59 -7.96
CA CYS A 433 10.29 16.82 -6.85
C CYS A 433 10.94 17.11 -5.48
N GLY A 434 12.12 17.74 -5.45
CA GLY A 434 12.86 18.02 -4.20
C GLY A 434 13.52 16.80 -3.56
N LEU A 435 13.62 15.67 -4.28
CA LEU A 435 14.45 14.56 -3.85
C LEU A 435 15.89 15.02 -3.68
N ARG A 436 16.57 14.57 -2.61
CA ARG A 436 17.99 14.84 -2.35
C ARG A 436 18.82 13.58 -2.61
N GLY A 437 20.04 13.75 -3.08
CA GLY A 437 20.96 12.67 -3.43
C GLY A 437 22.14 13.18 -4.25
N ASP A 438 23.09 12.30 -4.51
CA ASP A 438 24.42 12.67 -5.02
C ASP A 438 24.53 12.54 -6.56
N ALA A 439 23.62 11.80 -7.19
CA ALA A 439 23.66 11.50 -8.63
C ALA A 439 22.60 12.30 -9.41
N PHE A 440 22.70 13.63 -9.43
CA PHE A 440 21.75 14.47 -10.16
C PHE A 440 22.29 15.04 -11.48
N LEU A 441 21.37 15.17 -12.43
CA LEU A 441 21.59 15.79 -13.72
C LEU A 441 21.54 17.30 -13.56
N CYS A 442 22.69 17.95 -13.51
CA CYS A 442 22.78 19.41 -13.55
C CYS A 442 22.38 19.92 -14.94
N CYS A 443 21.73 21.09 -14.97
CA CYS A 443 21.48 21.77 -16.24
C CYS A 443 22.82 22.08 -16.92
N SER A 444 23.03 21.55 -18.12
CA SER A 444 24.28 21.69 -18.87
C SER A 444 24.61 23.13 -19.27
N ARG A 445 23.63 24.05 -19.20
CA ARG A 445 23.80 25.46 -19.56
C ARG A 445 24.16 26.36 -18.37
N CYS A 446 23.43 26.27 -17.26
CA CYS A 446 23.59 27.19 -16.13
C CYS A 446 24.19 26.54 -14.89
N SER A 447 24.15 25.21 -14.78
CA SER A 447 24.56 24.42 -13.61
C SER A 447 23.90 24.81 -12.26
N LYS A 448 22.91 25.72 -12.25
CA LYS A 448 22.22 26.22 -11.04
C LYS A 448 21.08 25.32 -10.55
N VAL A 449 20.59 24.43 -11.40
CA VAL A 449 19.49 23.51 -11.08
C VAL A 449 19.92 22.08 -11.38
N ALA A 450 19.42 21.16 -10.56
CA ALA A 450 19.69 19.73 -10.67
C ALA A 450 18.38 18.92 -10.71
N TYR A 451 18.43 17.75 -11.35
CA TYR A 451 17.28 16.86 -11.53
C TYR A 451 17.66 15.41 -11.24
N CYS A 452 16.79 14.68 -10.54
CA CYS A 452 17.03 13.24 -10.30
C CYS A 452 16.79 12.37 -11.54
N TYR A 453 16.02 12.84 -12.53
CA TYR A 453 15.75 12.15 -13.79
C TYR A 453 15.64 13.12 -14.97
N LYS A 454 15.90 12.65 -16.19
CA LYS A 454 15.76 13.44 -17.44
C LYS A 454 14.31 13.88 -17.65
N GLU A 455 13.36 13.05 -17.24
CA GLU A 455 11.92 13.27 -17.27
C GLU A 455 11.56 14.50 -16.44
N HIS A 456 12.13 14.64 -15.24
CA HIS A 456 11.92 15.82 -14.39
C HIS A 456 12.51 17.09 -15.00
N GLN A 457 13.69 16.99 -15.62
CA GLN A 457 14.29 18.12 -16.35
C GLN A 457 13.40 18.56 -17.51
N ARG A 458 12.91 17.61 -18.32
CA ARG A 458 12.00 17.88 -19.45
C ARG A 458 10.69 18.51 -18.98
N ALA A 459 10.07 17.97 -17.94
CA ALA A 459 8.82 18.48 -17.40
C ALA A 459 8.96 19.91 -16.86
N GLN A 460 10.06 20.25 -16.19
CA GLN A 460 10.28 21.59 -15.67
C GLN A 460 10.88 22.57 -16.68
N TRP A 461 11.38 22.11 -17.83
CA TRP A 461 12.04 22.96 -18.83
C TRP A 461 11.22 24.20 -19.25
N PRO A 462 9.89 24.13 -19.46
CA PRO A 462 9.09 25.31 -19.81
C PRO A 462 9.22 26.48 -18.82
N LEU A 463 9.38 26.17 -17.53
CA LEU A 463 9.62 27.14 -16.46
C LEU A 463 11.09 27.53 -16.36
N HIS A 464 11.98 26.54 -16.30
CA HIS A 464 13.40 26.77 -16.07
C HIS A 464 14.04 27.61 -17.19
N LYS A 465 13.65 27.40 -18.45
CA LYS A 465 14.22 28.12 -19.61
C LYS A 465 14.06 29.64 -19.53
N MET A 466 13.06 30.14 -18.81
CA MET A 466 12.84 31.58 -18.60
C MET A 466 13.95 32.22 -17.77
N HIS A 467 14.59 31.45 -16.90
CA HIS A 467 15.61 31.90 -15.94
C HIS A 467 16.99 31.28 -16.16
N CYS A 468 17.12 30.39 -17.14
CA CYS A 468 18.37 29.69 -17.47
C CYS A 468 19.34 30.64 -18.19
N LYS A 469 20.22 31.26 -17.40
CA LYS A 469 21.30 32.14 -17.87
C LYS A 469 22.64 31.42 -17.79
N VAL A 470 23.51 31.66 -18.78
CA VAL A 470 24.90 31.19 -18.83
C VAL A 470 25.70 31.84 -17.71
#